data_AF-A0A925W2Q0-F1
#
_entry.id   AF-A0A925W2Q0-F1
#
_cell.length_a   1.000
_cell.length_b   1.000
_cell.length_c   1.000
_cell.angle_alpha   90.00
_cell.angle_beta   90.00
_cell.angle_gamma   90.00
#
_symmetry.space_group_name_H-M   'P 1'
#
loop_
_entity.id
_entity.type
_entity.pdbx_description
1 polymer ?
#
loop_
_entity_poly.entity_id
_entity_poly.type
_entity_poly.pdbx_seq_one_letter_code
_entity_poly.pdbx_strand_id
1 'polypeptide(L)' 'MAGVGTMLLGTAVPAQERETTSSATGIITGRITEVLKETPVADASVRVLGQETATQSDSSGRFTLRGVRI' A
#
# COMPACT_ATOMS: atom_id res chain seq x y z
N MET A 1 -2.79 35.21 -55.20
CA MET A 1 -2.13 35.14 -53.88
C MET A 1 -3.14 34.53 -52.93
N ALA A 2 -3.19 33.20 -52.78
CA ALA A 2 -2.35 32.36 -51.91
C ALA A 2 -2.50 32.73 -50.42
N GLY A 3 -3.08 31.81 -49.62
CA GLY A 3 -3.06 31.91 -48.15
C GLY A 3 -4.21 31.23 -47.42
N VAL A 4 -4.36 29.91 -47.57
CA VAL A 4 -5.07 29.05 -46.59
C VAL A 4 -4.30 29.06 -45.26
N GLY A 5 -4.99 29.24 -44.15
CA GLY A 5 -4.49 28.99 -42.79
C GLY A 5 -5.67 28.62 -41.89
N THR A 6 -6.09 27.36 -41.87
CA THR A 6 -5.62 26.32 -40.94
C THR A 6 -5.97 26.62 -39.47
N MET A 7 -7.16 26.16 -39.09
CA MET A 7 -7.41 25.26 -37.95
C MET A 7 -6.64 25.50 -36.63
N LEU A 8 -7.37 25.88 -35.58
CA LEU A 8 -7.07 25.43 -34.21
C LEU A 8 -8.37 25.06 -33.50
N LEU A 9 -8.84 23.84 -33.77
CA LEU A 9 -9.66 23.10 -32.82
C LEU A 9 -8.75 22.69 -31.66
N GLY A 10 -8.73 23.49 -30.60
CA GLY A 10 -8.16 23.07 -29.32
C GLY A 10 -9.09 22.03 -28.70
N THR A 11 -8.83 20.74 -28.94
CA THR A 11 -9.45 19.67 -28.16
C THR A 11 -8.95 19.82 -26.73
N ALA A 12 -9.84 20.23 -25.82
CA ALA A 12 -9.57 20.17 -24.39
C ALA A 12 -9.11 18.74 -24.07
N VAL A 13 -7.87 18.65 -23.57
CA VAL A 13 -7.30 17.39 -23.10
C VAL A 13 -8.28 16.79 -22.08
N PRO A 14 -8.75 15.55 -22.25
CA PRO A 14 -9.58 14.94 -21.22
C PRO A 14 -8.76 14.96 -19.94
N ALA A 15 -9.37 15.48 -18.86
CA ALA A 15 -8.84 15.34 -17.52
C ALA A 15 -8.49 13.86 -17.35
N GLN A 16 -7.20 13.56 -17.20
CA GLN A 16 -6.74 12.22 -16.93
C GLN A 16 -7.43 11.79 -15.64
N GLU A 17 -8.47 10.99 -15.82
CA GLU A 17 -9.03 10.09 -14.84
C GLU A 17 -7.81 9.53 -14.12
N ARG A 18 -7.61 9.96 -12.87
CA ARG A 18 -6.53 9.44 -12.04
C ARG A 18 -6.76 7.95 -12.05
N GLU A 19 -5.99 7.24 -12.86
CA GLU A 19 -5.90 5.79 -12.79
C GLU A 19 -5.51 5.54 -11.34
N THR A 20 -6.51 5.21 -10.53
CA THR A 20 -6.29 4.56 -9.26
C THR A 20 -5.70 3.23 -9.70
N THR A 21 -4.38 3.21 -9.86
CA THR A 21 -3.60 1.99 -9.88
C THR A 21 -3.93 1.35 -8.53
N SER A 22 -4.97 0.52 -8.52
CA SER A 22 -5.35 -0.31 -7.39
C SER A 22 -4.15 -1.20 -7.15
N SER A 23 -3.22 -0.68 -6.36
CA SER A 23 -1.98 -1.38 -6.02
C SER A 23 -2.43 -2.63 -5.32
N ALA A 24 -2.03 -3.78 -5.84
CA ALA A 24 -2.38 -5.04 -5.22
C ALA A 24 -1.87 -5.01 -3.78
N THR A 25 -2.73 -5.39 -2.84
CA THR A 25 -2.39 -5.47 -1.43
C THR A 25 -2.55 -6.89 -0.92
N GLY A 26 -1.63 -7.33 -0.07
CA GLY A 26 -1.65 -8.61 0.62
C GLY A 26 -1.93 -8.50 2.11
N ILE A 27 -1.92 -9.66 2.75
CA ILE A 27 -2.04 -9.84 4.20
C ILE A 27 -0.83 -10.62 4.69
N ILE A 28 -0.15 -10.11 5.73
CA ILE A 28 0.91 -10.82 6.44
C ILE A 28 0.35 -11.27 7.79
N THR A 29 0.45 -12.56 8.08
CA THR A 29 0.09 -13.13 9.38
C THR A 29 1.27 -13.88 9.97
N GLY A 30 1.42 -13.85 11.29
CA GLY A 30 2.47 -14.60 11.96
C GLY A 30 2.28 -14.64 13.47
N ARG A 31 3.25 -15.25 14.16
CA ARG A 31 3.33 -15.30 15.62
C ARG A 31 4.75 -14.94 16.08
N ILE A 32 4.85 -14.10 17.09
CA ILE A 32 6.11 -13.65 17.70
C ILE A 32 6.27 -14.38 19.03
N THR A 33 7.38 -15.10 19.17
CA THR A 33 7.70 -15.90 20.36
C THR A 33 9.12 -15.58 20.78
N GLU A 34 9.34 -15.34 22.08
CA GLU A 34 10.68 -15.23 22.66
C GLU A 34 11.26 -16.63 22.81
N VAL A 35 12.33 -16.94 22.07
CA VAL A 35 12.86 -18.32 21.98
C VAL A 35 13.42 -18.84 23.30
N LEU A 36 14.05 -17.98 24.11
CA LEU A 36 14.71 -18.40 25.35
C LEU A 36 13.72 -18.71 26.48
N LYS A 37 12.56 -18.05 26.45
CA LYS A 37 11.49 -18.24 27.45
C LYS A 37 10.34 -19.09 26.92
N GLU A 38 10.36 -19.40 25.62
CA GLU A 38 9.28 -20.05 24.89
C GLU A 38 7.91 -19.36 25.06
N THR A 39 7.92 -18.06 25.38
CA THR A 39 6.72 -17.28 25.67
C THR A 39 6.30 -16.44 24.47
N PRO A 40 4.99 -16.34 24.17
CA PRO A 40 4.50 -15.40 23.17
C PRO A 40 4.80 -13.95 23.60
N VAL A 41 5.10 -13.09 22.63
CA VAL A 41 5.36 -11.67 22.89
C VAL A 41 4.11 -10.87 22.56
N ALA A 42 3.44 -10.36 23.60
CA ALA A 42 2.31 -9.44 23.46
C ALA A 42 2.77 -8.02 23.13
N ASP A 43 1.91 -7.25 22.46
CA ASP A 43 2.10 -5.82 22.16
C ASP A 43 3.39 -5.52 21.38
N ALA A 44 3.94 -6.51 20.68
CA ALA A 44 5.12 -6.31 19.84
C ALA A 44 4.71 -5.54 18.58
N SER A 45 5.42 -4.44 18.31
CA SER A 45 5.19 -3.62 17.13
C SER A 45 5.75 -4.30 15.87
N VAL A 46 4.90 -4.54 14.88
CA VAL A 46 5.25 -5.08 13.56
C VAL A 46 5.03 -4.01 12.51
N ARG A 47 6.06 -3.71 11.72
CA ARG A 47 6.02 -2.67 10.68
C ARG A 47 6.69 -3.17 9.41
N VAL A 48 6.14 -2.79 8.27
CA VAL A 48 6.77 -3.02 6.96
C VAL A 48 7.61 -1.79 6.61
N LEU A 49 8.93 -1.98 6.50
CA LEU A 49 9.83 -0.90 6.14
C LEU A 49 9.49 -0.37 4.73
N GLY A 50 9.49 0.95 4.56
CA GLY A 50 9.07 1.61 3.31
C GLY A 50 7.55 1.71 3.12
N GLN A 51 6.74 1.28 4.11
CA GLN A 51 5.29 1.43 4.11
C GLN A 51 4.82 2.02 5.44
N GLU A 52 3.69 2.73 5.43
CA GLU A 52 3.06 3.28 6.64
C GLU A 52 2.18 2.24 7.37
N THR A 53 2.31 0.97 7.01
CA THR A 53 1.48 -0.12 7.50
C THR A 53 2.14 -0.76 8.73
N ALA A 54 1.43 -0.72 9.87
CA ALA A 54 1.88 -1.23 11.16
C ALA A 54 0.76 -1.99 11.88
N THR A 55 1.12 -2.95 12.74
CA THR A 55 0.21 -3.64 13.65
C THR A 55 0.93 -4.01 14.93
N GLN A 56 0.18 -4.51 15.92
CA GLN A 56 0.72 -5.06 17.15
C GLN A 56 0.33 -6.53 17.29
N SER A 57 1.16 -7.33 17.97
CA SER A 57 0.80 -8.70 18.33
C SER A 57 -0.16 -8.73 19.53
N ASP A 58 -1.06 -9.70 19.55
CA ASP A 58 -1.97 -9.96 20.65
C ASP A 58 -1.29 -10.72 21.82
N SER A 59 -2.05 -11.03 22.87
CA SER A 59 -1.56 -11.79 24.04
C SER A 59 -1.03 -13.20 23.72
N SER A 60 -1.38 -13.75 22.56
CA SER A 60 -0.85 -15.02 22.04
C SER A 60 0.37 -14.84 21.12
N GLY A 61 0.84 -13.61 20.98
CA GLY A 61 1.94 -13.22 20.09
C GLY A 61 1.53 -13.19 18.63
N ARG A 62 0.25 -13.40 18.29
CA ARG A 62 -0.21 -13.44 16.91
C ARG A 62 -0.43 -12.04 16.39
N PHE A 63 -0.09 -11.81 15.12
CA PHE A 63 -0.37 -10.56 14.45
C PHE A 63 -0.98 -10.79 13.07
N THR A 64 -1.76 -9.82 12.61
CA THR A 64 -2.29 -9.76 11.27
C THR A 64 -2.11 -8.33 10.74
N LEU A 65 -1.35 -8.20 9.66
CA LEU A 65 -1.08 -6.94 8.99
C LEU A 65 -1.74 -6.95 7.62
N ARG A 66 -2.71 -6.06 7.42
CA ARG A 66 -3.51 -5.95 6.19
C ARG A 66 -3.08 -4.74 5.39
N GLY A 67 -3.31 -4.75 4.08
CA GLY A 67 -3.03 -3.59 3.24
C GLY A 67 -1.53 -3.41 2.96
N VAL A 68 -0.76 -4.51 3.00
CA VAL A 68 0.66 -4.48 2.66
C VAL A 68 0.75 -4.45 1.14
N ARG A 69 1.38 -3.43 0.57
CA ARG A 69 1.61 -3.35 -0.89
C ARG A 69 2.57 -4.47 -1.32
N ILE A 70 2.22 -5.18 -2.40
CA ILE A 70 3.03 -6.26 -3.00
C ILE A 70 3.72 -5.82 -4.28
#